data_AF-A0A4R1RE98-F1
#
_entry.id   AF-A0A4R1RE98-F1
#
_cell.length_a   1.000
_cell.length_b   1.000
_cell.length_c   1.000
_cell.angle_alpha   90.00
_cell.angle_beta   90.00
_cell.angle_gamma   90.00
#
_symmetry.space_group_name_H-M   'P 1'
#
loop_
_entity.id
_entity.type
_entity.pdbx_description
1 polymer ?
#
loop_
_entity_poly.entity_id
_entity_poly.type
_entity_poly.pdbx_seq_one_letter_code
_entity_poly.pdbx_strand_id
1 'polypeptide(L)'
;MAEPTVPGKRLAYVHWGNSWQLRSFQDFRHYIDDLIYIHDLPQTDLSSYAAVVVPDAMDTPTLHPYARQLNAYMHGGGFLVVLLQGHADWLDIPGLEWTQGNCRDWLWWTKGKQLEVRLSEPRHPITDSMPLSHMSWHWGGSYNVPDGARSILEIEDGRGSLFLDFPSLPGGGRLLLATLDPHSHNGQRFMPATTRFLRSFYPWLNRELGIERPAKNRFTYLQCSHVPSEWHPEWIEESLGRAEFELLFAPCDRLGPELLAKTDTLYIPSSHDEFFLKSRADDLVAFLERGGNLIICAEPFQPWLPFMAPFHAVPPRPFANIKVRVRDDRFGIFSDLGEGFDGWQGIFGQYARGWTDPPPGAIRLTDVGPEHDPKPADWIWQYPTPTGRGGYVFMHNGDNMTRYPDHGPKKEGLVANIAVALRRLSMGELLF
;
A
#
# COMPACT_ATOMS: atom_id res chain seq x y z
N MET A 1 -16.20 -32.41 24.42
CA MET A 1 -16.42 -31.56 23.22
C MET A 1 -15.49 -30.38 23.37
N ALA A 2 -14.49 -30.26 22.51
CA ALA A 2 -13.61 -29.09 22.50
C ALA A 2 -14.42 -27.91 21.96
N GLU A 3 -14.36 -26.76 22.63
CA GLU A 3 -14.92 -25.51 22.10
C GLU A 3 -14.26 -25.22 20.74
N PRO A 4 -15.01 -24.78 19.73
CA PRO A 4 -14.42 -24.36 18.47
C PRO A 4 -13.46 -23.21 18.75
N THR A 5 -12.17 -23.42 18.47
CA THR A 5 -11.16 -22.36 18.46
C THR A 5 -11.63 -21.28 17.51
N VAL A 6 -11.93 -20.09 18.03
CA VAL A 6 -12.25 -18.93 17.21
C VAL A 6 -11.08 -18.74 16.24
N PRO A 7 -11.30 -18.78 14.92
CA PRO A 7 -10.25 -18.56 13.94
C PRO A 7 -9.52 -17.25 14.28
N GLY A 8 -8.20 -17.28 14.27
CA GLY A 8 -7.42 -16.06 14.45
C GLY A 8 -7.86 -15.02 13.43
N LYS A 9 -7.99 -13.75 13.83
CA LYS A 9 -8.35 -12.62 12.95
C LYS A 9 -7.20 -12.24 11.99
N ARG A 10 -6.63 -13.22 11.29
CA ARG A 10 -5.46 -13.09 10.43
C ARG A 10 -5.76 -13.58 9.02
N LEU A 11 -5.17 -12.93 8.02
CA LEU A 11 -5.21 -13.36 6.63
C LEU A 11 -3.83 -13.85 6.17
N ALA A 12 -3.84 -15.01 5.51
CA ALA A 12 -2.70 -15.60 4.83
C ALA A 12 -2.76 -15.33 3.32
N TYR A 13 -1.63 -15.04 2.70
CA TYR A 13 -1.46 -14.97 1.25
C TYR A 13 -0.38 -15.95 0.81
N VAL A 14 -0.79 -17.00 0.10
CA VAL A 14 0.09 -18.08 -0.37
C VAL A 14 0.70 -17.71 -1.70
N HIS A 15 2.01 -17.76 -1.85
CA HIS A 15 2.69 -17.44 -3.11
C HIS A 15 3.73 -18.49 -3.47
N TRP A 16 4.09 -18.60 -4.74
CA TRP A 16 5.17 -19.49 -5.22
C TRP A 16 6.43 -18.75 -5.66
N GLY A 17 6.55 -17.48 -5.25
CA GLY A 17 7.72 -16.64 -5.53
C GLY A 17 7.64 -15.86 -6.85
N ASN A 18 6.50 -15.92 -7.55
CA ASN A 18 6.25 -15.10 -8.73
C ASN A 18 6.29 -13.60 -8.36
N SER A 19 7.06 -12.83 -9.13
CA SER A 19 7.31 -11.41 -8.88
C SER A 19 6.04 -10.55 -8.91
N TRP A 20 5.04 -10.94 -9.70
CA TRP A 20 3.76 -10.24 -9.80
C TRP A 20 2.89 -10.47 -8.56
N GLN A 21 2.84 -11.69 -8.04
CA GLN A 21 2.17 -11.99 -6.77
C GLN A 21 2.83 -11.23 -5.61
N LEU A 22 4.16 -11.27 -5.54
CA LEU A 22 4.93 -10.56 -4.52
C LEU A 22 4.69 -9.05 -4.57
N ARG A 23 4.68 -8.45 -5.77
CA ARG A 23 4.38 -7.02 -5.93
C ARG A 23 2.94 -6.67 -5.55
N SER A 24 1.97 -7.51 -5.92
CA SER A 24 0.57 -7.32 -5.52
C SER A 24 0.39 -7.47 -4.01
N PHE A 25 1.06 -8.42 -3.38
CA PHE A 25 1.10 -8.50 -1.92
C PHE A 25 1.66 -7.21 -1.32
N GLN A 26 2.78 -6.68 -1.85
CA GLN A 26 3.38 -5.44 -1.36
C GLN A 26 2.38 -4.27 -1.40
N ASP A 27 1.62 -4.11 -2.48
CA ASP A 27 0.63 -3.03 -2.60
C ASP A 27 -0.48 -3.12 -1.54
N PHE A 28 -0.90 -4.33 -1.17
CA PHE A 28 -2.06 -4.55 -0.31
C PHE A 28 -1.71 -5.16 1.06
N ARG A 29 -0.43 -5.13 1.43
CA ARG A 29 0.12 -5.71 2.66
C ARG A 29 -0.52 -5.19 3.95
N HIS A 30 -1.16 -4.02 3.93
CA HIS A 30 -1.92 -3.49 5.07
C HIS A 30 -3.08 -4.41 5.49
N TYR A 31 -3.66 -5.13 4.52
CA TYR A 31 -4.85 -5.96 4.69
C TYR A 31 -4.54 -7.45 4.89
N ILE A 32 -3.27 -7.84 4.81
CA ILE A 32 -2.80 -9.21 4.82
C ILE A 32 -1.80 -9.35 5.95
N ASP A 33 -1.82 -10.43 6.71
CA ASP A 33 -0.96 -10.61 7.88
C ASP A 33 0.31 -11.39 7.51
N ASP A 34 0.16 -12.53 6.84
CA ASP A 34 1.29 -13.39 6.48
C ASP A 34 1.42 -13.62 4.98
N LEU A 35 2.66 -13.56 4.52
CA LEU A 35 3.09 -13.98 3.19
C LEU A 35 3.71 -15.37 3.34
N ILE A 36 3.03 -16.40 2.84
CA ILE A 36 3.45 -17.79 3.01
C ILE A 36 3.96 -18.32 1.68
N TYR A 37 5.22 -18.73 1.64
CA TYR A 37 5.74 -19.43 0.47
C TYR A 37 5.13 -20.82 0.40
N ILE A 38 4.70 -21.24 -0.80
CA ILE A 38 3.94 -22.47 -0.97
C ILE A 38 4.68 -23.72 -0.45
N HIS A 39 6.02 -23.74 -0.54
CA HIS A 39 6.81 -24.85 -0.03
C HIS A 39 6.94 -24.88 1.50
N ASP A 40 6.56 -23.81 2.18
CA ASP A 40 6.49 -23.73 3.65
C ASP A 40 5.10 -24.14 4.18
N LEU A 41 4.08 -24.27 3.30
CA LEU A 41 2.73 -24.69 3.70
C LEU A 41 2.68 -25.92 4.61
N PRO A 42 3.46 -27.01 4.37
CA PRO A 42 3.41 -28.18 5.24
C PRO A 42 3.78 -27.90 6.70
N GLN A 43 4.48 -26.80 6.96
CA GLN A 43 4.88 -26.35 8.30
C GLN A 43 3.96 -25.24 8.86
N THR A 44 3.01 -24.76 8.06
CA THR A 44 2.07 -23.71 8.45
C THR A 44 0.77 -24.29 8.97
N ASP A 45 0.37 -23.90 10.18
CA ASP A 45 -0.97 -24.17 10.70
C ASP A 45 -2.00 -23.19 10.09
N LEU A 46 -2.73 -23.67 9.08
CA LEU A 46 -3.75 -22.87 8.40
C LEU A 46 -4.96 -22.55 9.29
N SER A 47 -5.22 -23.32 10.36
CA SER A 47 -6.35 -23.07 11.26
C SER A 47 -6.23 -21.77 12.06
N SER A 48 -5.01 -21.20 12.10
CA SER A 48 -4.74 -19.91 12.72
C SER A 48 -5.24 -18.69 11.91
N TYR A 49 -5.67 -18.89 10.66
CA TYR A 49 -6.14 -17.82 9.78
C TYR A 49 -7.66 -17.84 9.62
N ALA A 50 -8.26 -16.65 9.61
CA ALA A 50 -9.66 -16.45 9.27
C ALA A 50 -9.89 -16.63 7.76
N ALA A 51 -8.90 -16.31 6.94
CA ALA A 51 -8.92 -16.61 5.51
C ALA A 51 -7.53 -16.89 4.94
N VAL A 52 -7.48 -17.77 3.95
CA VAL A 52 -6.28 -18.08 3.15
C VAL A 52 -6.54 -17.69 1.70
N VAL A 53 -5.72 -16.81 1.15
CA VAL A 53 -5.79 -16.36 -0.25
C VAL A 53 -4.73 -17.09 -1.06
N VAL A 54 -5.19 -17.81 -2.09
CA VAL A 54 -4.37 -18.36 -3.17
C VAL A 54 -4.57 -17.48 -4.40
N PRO A 55 -3.58 -16.63 -4.74
CA PRO A 55 -3.65 -15.70 -5.86
C PRO A 55 -3.46 -16.42 -7.20
N ASP A 56 -3.82 -15.73 -8.28
CA ASP A 56 -3.63 -16.21 -9.65
C ASP A 56 -2.15 -16.25 -10.06
N ALA A 57 -1.90 -16.76 -11.28
CA ALA A 57 -0.58 -16.99 -11.86
C ALA A 57 0.33 -17.90 -11.03
N MET A 58 -0.26 -18.95 -10.46
CA MET A 58 0.42 -20.11 -9.89
C MET A 58 0.11 -21.34 -10.74
N ASP A 59 1.14 -22.10 -11.10
CA ASP A 59 0.96 -23.31 -11.90
C ASP A 59 0.30 -24.43 -11.09
N THR A 60 -0.77 -25.01 -11.64
CA THR A 60 -1.62 -26.00 -10.97
C THR A 60 -0.84 -27.23 -10.48
N PRO A 61 0.05 -27.88 -11.26
CA PRO A 61 0.96 -28.93 -10.79
C PRO A 61 1.75 -28.58 -9.52
N THR A 62 2.07 -27.31 -9.29
CA THR A 62 2.78 -26.88 -8.07
C THR A 62 1.85 -26.84 -6.84
N LEU A 63 0.54 -26.63 -7.04
CA LEU A 63 -0.48 -26.65 -5.98
C LEU A 63 -0.92 -28.06 -5.58
N HIS A 64 -0.92 -29.01 -6.53
CA HIS A 64 -1.37 -30.40 -6.31
C HIS A 64 -0.81 -31.07 -5.05
N PRO A 65 0.51 -30.96 -4.73
CA PRO A 65 1.06 -31.54 -3.51
C PRO A 65 0.42 -31.03 -2.22
N TYR A 66 -0.15 -29.81 -2.23
CA TYR A 66 -0.73 -29.14 -1.07
C TYR A 66 -2.27 -29.16 -1.08
N ALA A 67 -2.87 -29.72 -2.14
CA ALA A 67 -4.32 -29.79 -2.33
C ALA A 67 -5.02 -30.39 -1.10
N ARG A 68 -4.49 -31.49 -0.54
CA ARG A 68 -5.06 -32.12 0.65
C ARG A 68 -5.12 -31.15 1.83
N GLN A 69 -4.07 -30.38 2.07
CA GLN A 69 -3.99 -29.45 3.19
C GLN A 69 -4.96 -28.27 3.02
N LEU A 70 -5.00 -27.68 1.82
CA LEU A 70 -5.90 -26.56 1.50
C LEU A 70 -7.38 -26.97 1.58
N ASN A 71 -7.73 -28.14 1.05
CA ASN A 71 -9.09 -28.67 1.14
C ASN A 71 -9.45 -29.07 2.58
N ALA A 72 -8.51 -29.63 3.35
CA ALA A 72 -8.76 -29.94 4.76
C ALA A 72 -9.02 -28.66 5.59
N TYR A 73 -8.28 -27.58 5.32
CA TYR A 73 -8.56 -26.27 5.93
C TYR A 73 -9.95 -25.76 5.55
N MET A 74 -10.30 -25.77 4.26
CA MET A 74 -11.60 -25.34 3.75
C MET A 74 -12.74 -26.16 4.37
N HIS A 75 -12.73 -27.49 4.25
CA HIS A 75 -13.75 -28.39 4.82
C HIS A 75 -13.73 -28.43 6.35
N GLY A 76 -12.66 -27.97 6.99
CA GLY A 76 -12.53 -27.83 8.44
C GLY A 76 -13.13 -26.54 9.02
N GLY A 77 -13.85 -25.75 8.22
CA GLY A 77 -14.45 -24.48 8.64
C GLY A 77 -13.66 -23.23 8.22
N GLY A 78 -12.55 -23.40 7.51
CA GLY A 78 -11.75 -22.30 6.99
C GLY A 78 -12.40 -21.59 5.81
N PHE A 79 -12.05 -20.31 5.62
CA PHE A 79 -12.40 -19.56 4.42
C PHE A 79 -11.22 -19.58 3.45
N LEU A 80 -11.39 -20.27 2.32
CA LEU A 80 -10.42 -20.31 1.23
C LEU A 80 -10.85 -19.33 0.12
N VAL A 81 -9.93 -18.50 -0.35
CA VAL A 81 -10.13 -17.62 -1.50
C VAL A 81 -9.17 -18.06 -2.59
N VAL A 82 -9.67 -18.46 -3.74
CA VAL A 82 -8.88 -18.92 -4.89
C VAL A 82 -9.17 -18.04 -6.08
N LEU A 83 -8.14 -17.38 -6.59
CA LEU A 83 -8.16 -16.66 -7.85
C LEU A 83 -7.19 -17.35 -8.79
N LEU A 84 -7.58 -17.55 -10.04
CA LEU A 84 -6.76 -18.26 -10.99
C LEU A 84 -7.08 -17.88 -12.43
N GLN A 85 -6.11 -18.12 -13.30
CA GLN A 85 -6.33 -18.20 -14.73
C GLN A 85 -6.50 -19.69 -15.09
N GLY A 86 -7.73 -20.14 -15.29
CA GLY A 86 -8.03 -21.52 -15.70
C GLY A 86 -8.78 -22.36 -14.66
N HIS A 87 -8.34 -23.61 -14.47
CA HIS A 87 -9.04 -24.63 -13.68
C HIS A 87 -8.29 -25.00 -12.39
N ALA A 88 -9.03 -25.02 -11.28
CA ALA A 88 -8.60 -25.48 -9.96
C ALA A 88 -9.05 -26.94 -9.75
N ASP A 89 -8.49 -27.85 -10.54
CA ASP A 89 -8.76 -29.30 -10.49
C ASP A 89 -8.38 -29.97 -9.15
N TRP A 90 -7.64 -29.25 -8.31
CA TRP A 90 -7.21 -29.66 -6.98
C TRP A 90 -8.25 -29.35 -5.90
N LEU A 91 -9.31 -28.60 -6.20
CA LEU A 91 -10.40 -28.33 -5.26
C LEU A 91 -11.38 -29.50 -5.19
N ASP A 92 -11.69 -29.94 -3.98
CA ASP A 92 -12.66 -31.00 -3.71
C ASP A 92 -14.05 -30.39 -3.45
N ILE A 93 -14.70 -29.95 -4.53
CA ILE A 93 -16.06 -29.39 -4.52
C ILE A 93 -16.97 -30.27 -5.40
N PRO A 94 -17.94 -30.99 -4.81
CA PRO A 94 -18.86 -31.83 -5.57
C PRO A 94 -19.63 -31.05 -6.64
N GLY A 95 -19.65 -31.60 -7.86
CA GLY A 95 -20.40 -31.03 -8.99
C GLY A 95 -19.79 -29.77 -9.61
N LEU A 96 -18.61 -29.33 -9.16
CA LEU A 96 -17.89 -28.22 -9.79
C LEU A 96 -17.28 -28.67 -11.12
N GLU A 97 -17.73 -28.08 -12.21
CA GLU A 97 -17.29 -28.39 -13.56
C GLU A 97 -16.71 -27.14 -14.23
N TRP A 98 -15.51 -27.26 -14.80
CA TRP A 98 -14.86 -26.18 -15.52
C TRP A 98 -15.05 -26.32 -17.03
N THR A 99 -15.34 -25.21 -17.68
CA THR A 99 -15.43 -25.09 -19.13
C THR A 99 -14.34 -24.18 -19.64
N GLN A 100 -13.54 -24.67 -20.60
CA GLN A 100 -12.55 -23.85 -21.28
C GLN A 100 -13.22 -22.76 -22.11
N GLY A 101 -12.68 -21.54 -22.06
CA GLY A 101 -13.15 -20.42 -22.84
C GLY A 101 -12.27 -19.20 -22.66
N ASN A 102 -12.49 -18.17 -23.47
CA ASN A 102 -11.86 -16.87 -23.32
C ASN A 102 -12.87 -15.78 -23.70
N CYS A 103 -12.60 -14.55 -23.28
CA CYS A 103 -13.39 -13.41 -23.75
C CYS A 103 -13.36 -13.31 -25.28
N ARG A 104 -14.50 -12.96 -25.88
CA ARG A 104 -14.72 -12.89 -27.34
C ARG A 104 -13.78 -11.90 -28.03
N ASP A 105 -13.54 -10.77 -27.38
CA ASP A 105 -12.66 -9.72 -27.89
C ASP A 105 -11.69 -9.30 -26.80
N TRP A 106 -10.49 -9.89 -26.83
CA TRP A 106 -9.42 -9.51 -25.91
C TRP A 106 -9.04 -8.04 -26.00
N LEU A 107 -9.38 -7.29 -27.06
CA LEU A 107 -9.09 -5.86 -27.21
C LEU A 107 -10.34 -4.99 -27.02
N TRP A 108 -11.38 -5.49 -26.35
CA TRP A 108 -12.66 -4.77 -26.19
C TRP A 108 -12.49 -3.34 -25.65
N TRP A 109 -11.54 -3.13 -24.72
CA TRP A 109 -11.30 -1.84 -24.09
C TRP A 109 -10.72 -0.80 -25.05
N THR A 110 -10.00 -1.19 -26.10
CA THR A 110 -9.47 -0.25 -27.11
C THR A 110 -10.55 0.22 -28.09
N LYS A 111 -11.73 -0.40 -28.05
CA LYS A 111 -12.83 -0.19 -29.01
C LYS A 111 -14.03 0.51 -28.38
N GLY A 112 -13.93 0.93 -27.12
CA GLY A 112 -15.04 1.54 -26.37
C GLY A 112 -16.23 0.59 -26.17
N LYS A 113 -16.03 -0.73 -26.34
CA LYS A 113 -17.06 -1.75 -26.13
C LYS A 113 -17.11 -2.13 -24.65
N GLN A 114 -18.10 -2.93 -24.28
CA GLN A 114 -18.13 -3.60 -22.98
C GLN A 114 -17.77 -5.07 -23.16
N LEU A 115 -17.14 -5.63 -22.13
CA LEU A 115 -16.90 -7.06 -22.03
C LEU A 115 -18.23 -7.79 -21.77
N GLU A 116 -18.41 -8.98 -22.34
CA GLU A 116 -19.62 -9.80 -22.26
C GLU A 116 -19.84 -10.46 -20.88
N VAL A 117 -19.74 -9.68 -19.82
CA VAL A 117 -19.94 -10.10 -18.43
C VAL A 117 -21.00 -9.24 -17.75
N ARG A 118 -21.77 -9.86 -16.85
CA ARG A 118 -22.78 -9.19 -16.04
C ARG A 118 -22.73 -9.68 -14.60
N LEU A 119 -23.24 -8.87 -13.69
CA LEU A 119 -23.48 -9.33 -12.33
C LEU A 119 -24.64 -10.35 -12.33
N SER A 120 -24.54 -11.34 -11.46
CA SER A 120 -25.63 -12.29 -11.20
C SER A 120 -26.82 -11.62 -10.53
N GLU A 121 -28.01 -12.16 -10.75
CA GLU A 121 -29.23 -11.76 -10.05
C GLU A 121 -29.81 -12.99 -9.31
N PRO A 122 -30.11 -12.90 -7.99
CA PRO A 122 -29.96 -11.70 -7.14
C PRO A 122 -28.49 -11.34 -6.90
N ARG A 123 -28.21 -10.04 -6.76
CA ARG A 123 -26.84 -9.54 -6.54
C ARG A 123 -26.23 -10.04 -5.24
N HIS A 124 -24.97 -10.46 -5.32
CA HIS A 124 -24.18 -10.79 -4.15
C HIS A 124 -23.77 -9.53 -3.37
N PRO A 125 -23.77 -9.53 -2.02
CA PRO A 125 -23.41 -8.35 -1.20
C PRO A 125 -22.01 -7.78 -1.49
N ILE A 126 -21.07 -8.60 -1.97
CA ILE A 126 -19.74 -8.13 -2.40
C ILE A 126 -19.82 -7.02 -3.45
N THR A 127 -20.89 -7.00 -4.26
CA THR A 127 -21.07 -6.05 -5.37
C THR A 127 -21.31 -4.62 -4.90
N ASP A 128 -21.68 -4.40 -3.63
CA ASP A 128 -21.76 -3.07 -3.03
C ASP A 128 -20.38 -2.42 -2.89
N SER A 129 -19.34 -3.24 -2.70
CA SER A 129 -17.94 -2.78 -2.65
C SER A 129 -17.22 -2.91 -3.99
N MET A 130 -17.69 -3.82 -4.83
CA MET A 130 -17.06 -4.21 -6.08
C MET A 130 -18.08 -4.14 -7.23
N PRO A 131 -18.30 -2.95 -7.81
CA PRO A 131 -19.20 -2.82 -8.95
C PRO A 131 -18.62 -3.57 -10.18
N LEU A 132 -19.46 -3.80 -11.20
CA LEU A 132 -19.06 -4.49 -12.42
C LEU A 132 -17.76 -3.94 -13.06
N SER A 133 -17.59 -2.62 -13.06
CA SER A 133 -16.39 -1.94 -13.58
C SER A 133 -15.07 -2.30 -12.87
N HIS A 134 -15.16 -2.92 -11.69
CA HIS A 134 -14.05 -3.44 -10.91
C HIS A 134 -13.85 -4.94 -11.12
N MET A 135 -14.70 -5.62 -11.89
CA MET A 135 -14.61 -7.06 -12.21
C MET A 135 -14.58 -7.32 -13.72
N SER A 136 -14.51 -6.27 -14.54
CA SER A 136 -14.52 -6.38 -16.01
C SER A 136 -13.12 -6.21 -16.60
N TRP A 137 -12.48 -7.34 -16.86
CA TRP A 137 -11.36 -7.47 -17.77
C TRP A 137 -11.38 -8.88 -18.38
N HIS A 138 -10.40 -9.20 -19.22
CA HIS A 138 -10.37 -10.51 -19.85
C HIS A 138 -10.44 -11.66 -18.83
N TRP A 139 -10.93 -12.81 -19.27
CA TRP A 139 -11.11 -13.99 -18.42
C TRP A 139 -10.77 -15.25 -19.21
N GLY A 140 -10.39 -16.31 -18.48
CA GLY A 140 -9.98 -17.60 -19.03
C GLY A 140 -10.75 -18.74 -18.38
N GLY A 141 -11.77 -19.24 -19.09
CA GLY A 141 -12.67 -20.30 -18.63
C GLY A 141 -13.72 -19.83 -17.64
N SER A 142 -14.68 -20.70 -17.39
CA SER A 142 -15.81 -20.48 -16.50
C SER A 142 -16.16 -21.77 -15.76
N TYR A 143 -16.91 -21.64 -14.67
CA TYR A 143 -17.49 -22.77 -13.97
C TYR A 143 -19.01 -22.83 -14.17
N ASN A 144 -19.57 -24.03 -14.04
CA ASN A 144 -20.99 -24.14 -13.73
C ASN A 144 -21.30 -23.53 -12.34
N VAL A 145 -22.57 -23.49 -11.95
CA VAL A 145 -22.99 -23.06 -10.60
C VAL A 145 -23.56 -24.28 -9.88
N PRO A 146 -22.75 -25.01 -9.08
CA PRO A 146 -23.22 -26.18 -8.35
C PRO A 146 -24.22 -25.82 -7.23
N ASP A 147 -24.90 -26.84 -6.71
CA ASP A 147 -25.79 -26.68 -5.56
C ASP A 147 -25.04 -26.06 -4.36
N GLY A 148 -25.66 -25.05 -3.75
CA GLY A 148 -25.07 -24.31 -2.63
C GLY A 148 -24.09 -23.20 -3.03
N ALA A 149 -23.69 -23.11 -4.29
CA ALA A 149 -22.91 -21.99 -4.82
C ALA A 149 -23.81 -20.79 -5.17
N ARG A 150 -23.22 -19.59 -5.12
CA ARG A 150 -23.82 -18.35 -5.61
C ARG A 150 -22.87 -17.73 -6.61
N SER A 151 -23.35 -17.46 -7.81
CA SER A 151 -22.59 -16.69 -8.77
C SER A 151 -22.60 -15.19 -8.41
N ILE A 152 -21.47 -14.54 -8.63
CA ILE A 152 -21.26 -13.09 -8.46
C ILE A 152 -21.14 -12.43 -9.83
N LEU A 153 -20.37 -13.05 -10.74
CA LEU A 153 -20.10 -12.56 -12.09
C LEU A 153 -20.33 -13.68 -13.10
N GLU A 154 -21.16 -13.41 -14.11
CA GLU A 154 -21.55 -14.36 -15.16
C GLU A 154 -21.18 -13.85 -16.55
N ILE A 155 -21.00 -14.79 -17.48
CA ILE A 155 -20.92 -14.47 -18.90
C ILE A 155 -22.35 -14.27 -19.43
N GLU A 156 -22.60 -13.19 -20.18
CA GLU A 156 -23.95 -12.76 -20.57
C GLU A 156 -24.79 -13.82 -21.30
N ASP A 157 -24.15 -14.70 -22.09
CA ASP A 157 -24.81 -15.75 -22.87
C ASP A 157 -24.98 -17.08 -22.12
N GLY A 158 -24.80 -17.08 -20.80
CA GLY A 158 -25.03 -18.24 -19.95
C GLY A 158 -23.93 -19.30 -19.99
N ARG A 159 -22.75 -18.97 -20.55
CA ARG A 159 -21.58 -19.86 -20.62
C ARG A 159 -20.91 -20.16 -19.25
N GLY A 160 -21.51 -19.73 -18.15
CA GLY A 160 -21.06 -20.03 -16.79
C GLY A 160 -20.69 -18.80 -15.97
N SER A 161 -20.19 -19.08 -14.77
CA SER A 161 -19.76 -18.11 -13.78
C SER A 161 -18.24 -17.93 -13.82
N LEU A 162 -17.81 -16.69 -13.62
CA LEU A 162 -16.40 -16.30 -13.49
C LEU A 162 -16.00 -16.05 -12.04
N PHE A 163 -16.99 -15.91 -11.15
CA PHE A 163 -16.77 -15.63 -9.73
C PHE A 163 -17.91 -16.24 -8.92
N LEU A 164 -17.58 -17.24 -8.10
CA LEU A 164 -18.47 -18.01 -7.25
C LEU A 164 -18.18 -17.77 -5.76
N ASP A 165 -19.24 -17.77 -4.95
CA ASP A 165 -19.17 -17.91 -3.49
C ASP A 165 -19.89 -19.20 -3.07
N PHE A 166 -19.23 -20.02 -2.27
CA PHE A 166 -19.80 -21.15 -1.56
C PHE A 166 -19.87 -20.75 -0.09
N PRO A 167 -20.96 -20.08 0.35
CA PRO A 167 -21.04 -19.45 1.66
C PRO A 167 -21.09 -20.44 2.83
N SER A 168 -21.39 -21.73 2.57
CA SER A 168 -21.48 -22.77 3.58
C SER A 168 -21.26 -24.15 2.97
N LEU A 169 -20.03 -24.64 3.06
CA LEU A 169 -19.64 -26.00 2.69
C LEU A 169 -19.89 -26.97 3.85
N PRO A 170 -20.00 -28.29 3.58
CA PRO A 170 -19.95 -29.31 4.62
C PRO A 170 -18.75 -29.09 5.55
N GLY A 171 -18.99 -29.12 6.87
CA GLY A 171 -17.97 -28.79 7.88
C GLY A 171 -17.86 -27.30 8.23
N GLY A 172 -18.69 -26.44 7.63
CA GLY A 172 -18.80 -25.02 7.96
C GLY A 172 -17.82 -24.12 7.20
N GLY A 173 -17.12 -24.68 6.21
CA GLY A 173 -16.17 -23.96 5.37
C GLY A 173 -16.80 -22.96 4.43
N ARG A 174 -15.97 -22.07 3.88
CA ARG A 174 -16.36 -21.16 2.79
C ARG A 174 -15.32 -21.17 1.68
N LEU A 175 -15.77 -21.04 0.44
CA LEU A 175 -14.90 -20.87 -0.72
C LEU A 175 -15.35 -19.68 -1.56
N LEU A 176 -14.44 -18.74 -1.83
CA LEU A 176 -14.57 -17.81 -2.95
C LEU A 176 -13.67 -18.30 -4.08
N LEU A 177 -14.23 -18.48 -5.27
CA LEU A 177 -13.51 -19.00 -6.43
C LEU A 177 -13.72 -18.07 -7.63
N ALA A 178 -12.65 -17.55 -8.21
CA ALA A 178 -12.71 -16.72 -9.40
C ALA A 178 -11.77 -17.20 -10.50
N THR A 179 -12.26 -17.26 -11.75
CA THR A 179 -11.43 -17.46 -12.96
C THR A 179 -10.83 -16.15 -13.48
N LEU A 180 -10.66 -15.19 -12.56
CA LEU A 180 -10.08 -13.88 -12.78
C LEU A 180 -8.66 -13.85 -12.21
N ASP A 181 -7.80 -13.05 -12.83
CA ASP A 181 -6.36 -12.98 -12.57
C ASP A 181 -5.88 -11.59 -12.06
N PRO A 182 -6.46 -11.06 -10.98
CA PRO A 182 -6.19 -9.68 -10.58
C PRO A 182 -4.78 -9.47 -10.02
N HIS A 183 -4.19 -10.43 -9.33
CA HIS A 183 -2.89 -10.28 -8.67
C HIS A 183 -1.74 -10.27 -9.68
N SER A 184 -1.75 -11.13 -10.70
CA SER A 184 -0.69 -11.09 -11.71
C SER A 184 -0.70 -9.78 -12.49
N HIS A 185 -1.87 -9.34 -12.95
CA HIS A 185 -2.00 -8.13 -13.73
C HIS A 185 -1.72 -6.84 -12.95
N ASN A 186 -2.12 -6.80 -11.67
CA ASN A 186 -1.74 -5.68 -10.79
C ASN A 186 -0.22 -5.65 -10.59
N GLY A 187 0.40 -6.81 -10.37
CA GLY A 187 1.85 -6.95 -10.19
C GLY A 187 2.68 -6.68 -11.44
N GLN A 188 2.09 -6.87 -12.62
CA GLN A 188 2.69 -6.49 -13.91
C GLN A 188 2.51 -5.01 -14.27
N ARG A 189 1.73 -4.24 -13.49
CA ARG A 189 1.54 -2.79 -13.64
C ARG A 189 0.85 -2.33 -14.94
N PHE A 190 0.10 -3.19 -15.65
CA PHE A 190 -0.49 -2.82 -16.95
C PHE A 190 -2.02 -2.82 -17.03
N MET A 191 -2.73 -3.39 -16.04
CA MET A 191 -4.21 -3.39 -16.03
C MET A 191 -4.79 -2.65 -14.83
N PRO A 192 -5.15 -1.36 -14.98
CA PRO A 192 -5.71 -0.58 -13.88
C PRO A 192 -7.02 -1.15 -13.30
N ALA A 193 -7.77 -1.95 -14.08
CA ALA A 193 -8.99 -2.61 -13.60
C ALA A 193 -8.72 -3.59 -12.46
N THR A 194 -7.59 -4.30 -12.49
CA THR A 194 -7.25 -5.30 -11.48
C THR A 194 -6.73 -4.64 -10.20
N THR A 195 -6.05 -3.50 -10.32
CA THR A 195 -5.76 -2.64 -9.16
C THR A 195 -7.04 -2.14 -8.50
N ARG A 196 -8.06 -1.72 -9.28
CA ARG A 196 -9.37 -1.33 -8.72
C ARG A 196 -10.08 -2.50 -8.05
N PHE A 197 -10.03 -3.69 -8.64
CA PHE A 197 -10.55 -4.92 -8.02
C PHE A 197 -9.94 -5.11 -6.63
N LEU A 198 -8.60 -5.14 -6.53
CA LEU A 198 -7.89 -5.45 -5.27
C LEU A 198 -8.06 -4.34 -4.23
N ARG A 199 -8.12 -3.07 -4.65
CA ARG A 199 -8.46 -1.92 -3.78
C ARG A 199 -9.85 -2.03 -3.16
N SER A 200 -10.80 -2.68 -3.83
CA SER A 200 -12.11 -2.96 -3.24
C SER A 200 -12.15 -4.28 -2.47
N PHE A 201 -11.47 -5.31 -2.99
CA PHE A 201 -11.55 -6.68 -2.49
C PHE A 201 -10.97 -6.84 -1.09
N TYR A 202 -9.75 -6.33 -0.85
CA TYR A 202 -9.10 -6.54 0.44
C TYR A 202 -9.75 -5.80 1.62
N PRO A 203 -10.18 -4.52 1.47
CA PRO A 203 -11.01 -3.87 2.49
C PRO A 203 -12.33 -4.60 2.72
N TRP A 204 -13.00 -5.06 1.65
CA TRP A 204 -14.21 -5.86 1.78
C TRP A 204 -13.95 -7.16 2.56
N LEU A 205 -12.90 -7.89 2.25
CA LEU A 205 -12.56 -9.16 2.89
C LEU A 205 -12.26 -8.98 4.39
N ASN A 206 -11.56 -7.91 4.76
CA ASN A 206 -11.31 -7.60 6.17
C ASN A 206 -12.61 -7.29 6.92
N ARG A 207 -13.50 -6.49 6.34
CA ARG A 207 -14.82 -6.19 6.92
C ARG A 207 -15.70 -7.43 7.03
N GLU A 208 -15.71 -8.27 5.99
CA GLU A 208 -16.44 -9.54 5.97
C GLU A 208 -16.00 -10.47 7.11
N LEU A 209 -14.72 -10.44 7.46
CA LEU A 209 -14.12 -11.22 8.54
C LEU A 209 -14.16 -10.53 9.90
N GLY A 210 -14.72 -9.32 10.01
CA GLY A 210 -14.72 -8.53 11.25
C GLY A 210 -13.30 -8.15 11.73
N ILE A 211 -12.38 -7.94 10.79
CA ILE A 211 -10.99 -7.55 11.02
C ILE A 211 -10.88 -6.04 10.85
N GLU A 212 -10.56 -5.37 11.97
CA GLU A 212 -10.33 -3.93 12.00
C GLU A 212 -8.83 -3.65 11.87
N ARG A 213 -8.46 -2.81 10.88
CA ARG A 213 -7.07 -2.40 10.67
C ARG A 213 -6.83 -1.02 11.30
N PRO A 214 -5.67 -0.79 11.95
CA PRO A 214 -5.38 0.48 12.61
C PRO A 214 -5.24 1.62 11.59
N ALA A 215 -5.77 2.80 11.92
CA ALA A 215 -5.92 3.95 11.03
C ALA A 215 -4.61 4.65 10.60
N LYS A 216 -3.43 4.15 11.02
CA LYS A 216 -2.09 4.69 10.67
C LYS A 216 -2.00 6.23 10.75
N ASN A 217 -2.58 6.81 11.79
CA ASN A 217 -2.82 8.24 11.95
C ASN A 217 -2.09 8.86 13.16
N ARG A 218 -1.24 8.12 13.87
CA ARG A 218 -0.46 8.67 14.99
C ARG A 218 0.78 9.39 14.46
N PHE A 219 0.81 10.71 14.61
CA PHE A 219 1.87 11.57 14.12
C PHE A 219 2.71 12.08 15.28
N THR A 220 4.03 11.91 15.22
CA THR A 220 4.94 12.42 16.25
C THR A 220 5.84 13.49 15.68
N TYR A 221 5.83 14.67 16.30
CA TYR A 221 6.68 15.81 15.96
C TYR A 221 7.83 15.88 16.97
N LEU A 222 9.08 15.77 16.51
CA LEU A 222 10.25 15.82 17.40
C LEU A 222 10.74 17.24 17.67
N GLN A 223 11.16 17.49 18.92
CA GLN A 223 11.79 18.75 19.32
C GLN A 223 13.26 18.76 18.96
N CYS A 224 13.63 19.38 17.85
CA CYS A 224 15.04 19.54 17.52
C CYS A 224 15.61 20.89 17.96
N SER A 225 14.76 21.90 18.18
CA SER A 225 15.15 23.20 18.72
C SER A 225 14.16 23.70 19.78
N HIS A 226 14.59 24.69 20.59
CA HIS A 226 13.72 25.41 21.53
C HIS A 226 13.16 26.71 20.94
N VAL A 227 13.37 26.96 19.65
CA VAL A 227 12.84 28.15 18.96
C VAL A 227 11.32 27.96 18.80
N PRO A 228 10.45 28.81 19.37
CA PRO A 228 9.02 28.54 19.40
C PRO A 228 8.38 28.32 18.03
N SER A 229 8.80 29.10 17.02
CA SER A 229 8.30 29.00 15.64
C SER A 229 8.73 27.71 14.91
N GLU A 230 9.71 26.98 15.44
CA GLU A 230 10.18 25.71 14.90
C GLU A 230 9.72 24.54 15.76
N TRP A 231 9.74 24.70 17.08
CA TRP A 231 9.34 23.67 18.02
C TRP A 231 7.86 23.35 17.94
N HIS A 232 7.02 24.39 18.00
CA HIS A 232 5.58 24.21 18.15
C HIS A 232 4.82 25.23 17.30
N PRO A 233 4.80 25.04 15.97
CA PRO A 233 4.06 25.93 15.08
C PRO A 233 2.58 25.99 15.51
N GLU A 234 2.04 27.19 15.73
CA GLU A 234 0.71 27.39 16.35
C GLU A 234 -0.45 26.71 15.60
N TRP A 235 -0.27 26.43 14.31
CA TRP A 235 -1.30 25.91 13.41
C TRP A 235 -1.18 24.40 13.11
N ILE A 236 -0.08 23.75 13.50
CA ILE A 236 0.20 22.37 13.04
C ILE A 236 -0.80 21.36 13.62
N GLU A 237 -1.24 21.56 14.85
CA GLU A 237 -2.31 20.78 15.49
C GLU A 237 -3.61 20.84 14.69
N GLU A 238 -4.04 22.05 14.31
CA GLU A 238 -5.26 22.25 13.53
C GLU A 238 -5.14 21.63 12.13
N SER A 239 -4.01 21.86 11.44
CA SER A 239 -3.78 21.32 10.10
C SER A 239 -3.78 19.79 10.08
N LEU A 240 -3.03 19.15 10.99
CA LEU A 240 -2.99 17.70 11.12
C LEU A 240 -4.33 17.13 11.63
N GLY A 241 -5.01 17.82 12.54
CA GLY A 241 -6.33 17.42 13.04
C GLY A 241 -7.40 17.43 11.94
N ARG A 242 -7.40 18.42 11.04
CA ARG A 242 -8.26 18.43 9.85
C ARG A 242 -7.98 17.26 8.89
N ALA A 243 -6.75 16.74 8.90
CA ALA A 243 -6.35 15.55 8.15
C ALA A 243 -6.50 14.24 8.96
N GLU A 244 -7.15 14.30 10.13
CA GLU A 244 -7.46 13.18 11.02
C GLU A 244 -6.24 12.50 11.63
N PHE A 245 -5.16 13.25 11.87
CA PHE A 245 -3.98 12.77 12.59
C PHE A 245 -4.05 13.09 14.09
N GLU A 246 -3.58 12.15 14.90
CA GLU A 246 -3.35 12.31 16.34
C GLU A 246 -1.91 12.80 16.56
N LEU A 247 -1.75 14.07 16.90
CA LEU A 247 -0.44 14.68 17.08
C LEU A 247 0.12 14.47 18.49
N LEU A 248 1.39 14.07 18.56
CA LEU A 248 2.20 14.05 19.77
C LEU A 248 3.48 14.85 19.55
N PHE A 249 3.70 15.88 20.36
CA PHE A 249 5.01 16.54 20.46
C PHE A 249 5.90 15.78 21.44
N ALA A 250 7.15 15.54 21.06
CA ALA A 250 8.12 14.84 21.92
C ALA A 250 9.51 15.48 21.83
N PRO A 251 10.18 15.73 22.97
CA PRO A 251 11.58 16.13 22.99
C PRO A 251 12.49 15.16 22.23
N CYS A 252 13.51 15.64 21.50
CA CYS A 252 14.41 14.75 20.74
C CYS A 252 15.10 13.70 21.63
N ASP A 253 15.47 14.04 22.86
CA ASP A 253 16.10 13.10 23.82
C ASP A 253 15.18 11.95 24.25
N ARG A 254 13.87 12.05 24.01
CA ARG A 254 12.87 10.98 24.21
C ARG A 254 12.76 10.03 23.01
N LEU A 255 13.48 10.28 21.91
CA LEU A 255 13.52 9.38 20.77
C LEU A 255 14.10 8.01 21.18
N GLY A 256 13.29 6.98 20.99
CA GLY A 256 13.62 5.59 21.28
C GLY A 256 12.41 4.66 21.12
N PRO A 257 12.55 3.36 21.43
CA PRO A 257 11.53 2.35 21.15
C PRO A 257 10.15 2.67 21.73
N GLU A 258 10.08 3.22 22.94
CA GLU A 258 8.81 3.54 23.62
C GLU A 258 7.98 4.60 22.88
N LEU A 259 8.66 5.65 22.38
CA LEU A 259 8.01 6.69 21.59
C LEU A 259 7.58 6.13 20.24
N LEU A 260 8.51 5.46 19.55
CA LEU A 260 8.28 4.91 18.21
C LEU A 260 7.22 3.80 18.17
N ALA A 261 6.91 3.13 19.30
CA ALA A 261 5.79 2.18 19.39
C ALA A 261 4.41 2.87 19.31
N LYS A 262 4.36 4.15 19.67
CA LYS A 262 3.15 4.99 19.67
C LYS A 262 3.06 5.87 18.42
N THR A 263 4.00 5.76 17.49
CA THR A 263 4.11 6.58 16.29
C THR A 263 3.81 5.75 15.05
N ASP A 264 3.07 6.31 14.09
CA ASP A 264 2.96 5.77 12.72
C ASP A 264 3.78 6.60 11.73
N THR A 265 3.82 7.93 11.92
CA THR A 265 4.65 8.86 11.14
C THR A 265 5.45 9.76 12.09
N LEU A 266 6.77 9.76 11.96
CA LEU A 266 7.70 10.60 12.71
C LEU A 266 8.17 11.76 11.83
N TYR A 267 7.97 12.99 12.30
CA TYR A 267 8.50 14.20 11.71
C TYR A 267 9.76 14.66 12.46
N ILE A 268 10.86 14.75 11.73
CA ILE A 268 12.16 15.21 12.19
C ILE A 268 12.41 16.59 11.55
N PRO A 269 12.22 17.70 12.29
CA PRO A 269 12.54 19.04 11.80
C PRO A 269 14.04 19.27 11.58
N SER A 270 14.39 20.31 10.83
CA SER A 270 15.75 20.79 10.62
C SER A 270 16.43 21.18 11.94
N SER A 271 17.73 21.45 11.89
CA SER A 271 18.55 21.82 13.06
C SER A 271 18.61 20.76 14.17
N HIS A 272 18.45 19.49 13.80
CA HIS A 272 18.56 18.35 14.69
C HIS A 272 20.02 17.97 15.03
N ASP A 273 20.24 17.35 16.19
CA ASP A 273 21.55 16.77 16.56
C ASP A 273 21.80 15.47 15.79
N GLU A 274 22.61 15.55 14.73
CA GLU A 274 22.96 14.40 13.88
C GLU A 274 23.73 13.30 14.64
N PHE A 275 24.52 13.62 15.67
CA PHE A 275 25.24 12.61 16.45
C PHE A 275 24.29 11.83 17.34
N PHE A 276 23.35 12.52 17.97
CA PHE A 276 22.28 11.87 18.72
C PHE A 276 21.40 11.01 17.80
N LEU A 277 20.93 11.54 16.66
CA LEU A 277 20.14 10.75 15.71
C LEU A 277 20.90 9.51 15.20
N LYS A 278 22.20 9.65 14.94
CA LYS A 278 23.06 8.52 14.59
C LYS A 278 23.17 7.47 15.70
N SER A 279 23.18 7.89 16.97
CA SER A 279 23.12 6.96 18.10
C SER A 279 21.78 6.21 18.22
N ARG A 280 20.73 6.69 17.55
CA ARG A 280 19.39 6.09 17.46
C ARG A 280 19.11 5.45 16.10
N ALA A 281 20.13 5.25 15.27
CA ALA A 281 19.95 4.72 13.91
C ALA A 281 19.24 3.35 13.91
N ASP A 282 19.62 2.44 14.80
CA ASP A 282 19.01 1.11 14.90
C ASP A 282 17.52 1.18 15.28
N ASP A 283 17.15 2.10 16.19
CA ASP A 283 15.76 2.31 16.60
C ASP A 283 14.89 2.81 15.42
N LEU A 284 15.44 3.74 14.63
CA LEU A 284 14.79 4.31 13.44
C LEU A 284 14.70 3.30 12.28
N VAL A 285 15.74 2.49 12.07
CA VAL A 285 15.71 1.39 11.09
C VAL A 285 14.66 0.36 11.49
N ALA A 286 14.63 -0.07 12.75
CA ALA A 286 13.60 -0.98 13.26
C ALA A 286 12.18 -0.38 13.17
N PHE A 287 12.06 0.95 13.20
CA PHE A 287 10.81 1.66 12.95
C PHE A 287 10.37 1.59 11.48
N LEU A 288 11.29 1.81 10.55
CA LEU A 288 11.02 1.62 9.11
C LEU A 288 10.70 0.16 8.78
N GLU A 289 11.45 -0.81 9.31
CA GLU A 289 11.26 -2.25 9.06
C GLU A 289 9.84 -2.73 9.39
N ARG A 290 9.25 -2.19 10.47
CA ARG A 290 7.87 -2.50 10.88
C ARG A 290 6.79 -1.63 10.22
N GLY A 291 7.15 -0.84 9.21
CA GLY A 291 6.20 -0.03 8.45
C GLY A 291 5.86 1.32 9.06
N GLY A 292 6.76 1.89 9.88
CA GLY A 292 6.70 3.27 10.33
C GLY A 292 7.24 4.24 9.29
N ASN A 293 6.72 5.47 9.25
CA ASN A 293 7.07 6.47 8.24
C ASN A 293 7.95 7.58 8.82
N LEU A 294 8.92 8.05 8.05
CA LEU A 294 9.78 9.19 8.38
C LEU A 294 9.50 10.36 7.45
N ILE A 295 9.39 11.56 8.01
CA ILE A 295 9.48 12.82 7.29
C ILE A 295 10.69 13.57 7.86
N ILE A 296 11.70 13.82 7.04
CA ILE A 296 12.99 14.36 7.47
C ILE A 296 13.22 15.69 6.76
N CYS A 297 13.41 16.77 7.51
CA CYS A 297 13.94 18.04 6.99
C CYS A 297 15.41 18.13 7.39
N ALA A 298 16.35 18.02 6.44
CA ALA A 298 17.76 18.01 6.75
C ALA A 298 18.64 18.49 5.60
N GLU A 299 19.74 19.16 5.93
CA GLU A 299 20.89 19.38 5.05
C GLU A 299 22.07 18.56 5.61
N PRO A 300 22.04 17.20 5.50
CA PRO A 300 22.89 16.33 6.31
C PRO A 300 24.37 16.52 6.05
N PHE A 301 25.16 16.76 7.11
CA PHE A 301 26.62 16.79 6.98
C PHE A 301 27.19 15.38 6.85
N GLN A 302 26.68 14.44 7.65
CA GLN A 302 27.02 13.02 7.56
C GLN A 302 25.77 12.14 7.44
N PRO A 303 25.88 10.96 6.82
CA PRO A 303 24.85 9.93 6.93
C PRO A 303 24.70 9.49 8.40
N TRP A 304 23.52 9.73 8.96
CA TRP A 304 23.11 9.23 10.28
C TRP A 304 22.10 8.08 10.19
N LEU A 305 21.60 7.76 8.98
CA LEU A 305 20.95 6.50 8.63
C LEU A 305 21.69 5.82 7.47
N PRO A 306 21.63 4.49 7.34
CA PRO A 306 22.45 3.72 6.39
C PRO A 306 22.15 4.02 4.91
N PHE A 307 20.99 4.59 4.60
CA PHE A 307 20.57 4.94 3.24
C PHE A 307 20.75 6.42 2.92
N MET A 308 21.19 7.26 3.86
CA MET A 308 21.35 8.70 3.62
C MET A 308 22.68 9.01 2.94
N ALA A 309 22.69 10.08 2.15
CA ALA A 309 23.89 10.68 1.58
C ALA A 309 24.13 12.07 2.20
N PRO A 310 25.38 12.59 2.16
CA PRO A 310 25.68 13.97 2.52
C PRO A 310 24.99 14.98 1.60
N PHE A 311 24.75 16.18 2.12
CA PHE A 311 24.15 17.27 1.38
C PHE A 311 25.10 17.92 0.36
N HIS A 312 24.54 18.28 -0.78
CA HIS A 312 25.20 19.01 -1.86
C HIS A 312 24.43 20.29 -2.20
N ALA A 313 25.07 21.44 -2.07
CA ALA A 313 24.48 22.72 -2.48
C ALA A 313 24.47 22.88 -4.01
N VAL A 314 23.41 23.49 -4.55
CA VAL A 314 23.43 24.00 -5.93
C VAL A 314 24.07 25.40 -5.99
N PRO A 315 24.57 25.84 -7.16
CA PRO A 315 25.07 27.21 -7.29
C PRO A 315 23.97 28.23 -6.97
N PRO A 316 24.17 29.16 -6.00
CA PRO A 316 23.12 30.08 -5.56
C PRO A 316 22.80 31.20 -6.54
N ARG A 317 23.60 31.35 -7.61
CA ARG A 317 23.42 32.35 -8.66
C ARG A 317 23.32 31.72 -10.05
N PRO A 318 22.42 32.22 -10.91
CA PRO A 318 21.39 33.23 -10.61
C PRO A 318 20.40 32.70 -9.57
N PHE A 319 19.69 33.59 -8.85
CA PHE A 319 18.76 33.18 -7.77
C PHE A 319 17.62 32.28 -8.27
N ALA A 320 17.37 32.22 -9.58
CA ALA A 320 16.46 31.23 -10.16
C ALA A 320 16.91 29.77 -9.92
N ASN A 321 18.20 29.51 -9.68
CA ASN A 321 18.72 28.17 -9.37
C ASN A 321 18.19 27.62 -8.05
N ILE A 322 17.88 28.49 -7.08
CA ILE A 322 17.37 28.09 -5.76
C ILE A 322 15.84 28.14 -5.68
N LYS A 323 15.17 28.31 -6.83
CA LYS A 323 13.73 28.10 -6.95
C LYS A 323 13.45 26.62 -7.07
N VAL A 324 12.47 26.12 -6.33
CA VAL A 324 12.04 24.73 -6.37
C VAL A 324 10.90 24.56 -7.36
N ARG A 325 10.90 23.42 -8.06
CA ARG A 325 9.90 23.06 -9.05
C ARG A 325 9.35 21.68 -8.74
N VAL A 326 8.04 21.53 -8.83
CA VAL A 326 7.42 20.21 -8.77
C VAL A 326 7.86 19.41 -9.99
N ARG A 327 8.39 18.21 -9.74
CA ARG A 327 8.79 17.24 -10.76
C ARG A 327 7.73 16.17 -10.95
N ASP A 328 7.27 15.60 -9.83
CA ASP A 328 6.31 14.50 -9.80
C ASP A 328 5.40 14.67 -8.58
N ASP A 329 4.12 14.89 -8.83
CA ASP A 329 3.09 15.01 -7.79
C ASP A 329 2.05 13.89 -7.86
N ARG A 330 2.46 12.68 -8.25
CA ARG A 330 1.57 11.51 -8.33
C ARG A 330 0.85 11.17 -7.01
N PHE A 331 1.37 11.67 -5.89
CA PHE A 331 0.81 11.45 -4.55
C PHE A 331 -0.08 12.61 -4.08
N GLY A 332 -0.21 13.70 -4.86
CA GLY A 332 -1.08 14.84 -4.56
C GLY A 332 -0.61 15.66 -3.36
N ILE A 333 0.70 15.83 -3.19
CA ILE A 333 1.32 16.58 -2.11
C ILE A 333 1.33 18.09 -2.41
N PHE A 334 1.61 18.49 -3.65
CA PHE A 334 1.92 19.88 -4.01
C PHE A 334 0.80 20.60 -4.77
N SER A 335 -0.09 19.85 -5.43
CA SER A 335 -1.08 20.38 -6.39
C SER A 335 -2.00 21.48 -5.86
N ASP A 336 -2.28 21.54 -4.55
CA ASP A 336 -3.16 22.55 -3.95
C ASP A 336 -2.41 23.69 -3.24
N LEU A 337 -1.07 23.67 -3.24
CA LEU A 337 -0.24 24.68 -2.56
C LEU A 337 -0.06 25.98 -3.38
N GLY A 338 -0.30 25.92 -4.69
CA GLY A 338 -0.13 27.04 -5.61
C GLY A 338 1.32 27.22 -6.10
N GLU A 339 1.48 28.11 -7.09
CA GLU A 339 2.82 28.48 -7.57
C GLU A 339 3.60 29.24 -6.48
N GLY A 340 4.91 29.02 -6.41
CA GLY A 340 5.78 29.74 -5.47
C GLY A 340 5.66 29.27 -4.03
N PHE A 341 5.13 28.07 -3.79
CA PHE A 341 5.06 27.44 -2.46
C PHE A 341 6.42 27.34 -1.75
N ASP A 342 7.52 27.41 -2.51
CA ASP A 342 8.91 27.34 -2.04
C ASP A 342 9.46 28.69 -1.55
N GLY A 343 8.73 29.78 -1.76
CA GLY A 343 9.09 31.10 -1.29
C GLY A 343 8.78 31.30 0.20
N TRP A 344 9.57 32.15 0.85
CA TRP A 344 9.27 32.67 2.18
C TRP A 344 9.56 34.17 2.22
N GLN A 345 8.53 34.97 2.44
CA GLN A 345 8.56 36.44 2.46
C GLN A 345 9.21 37.03 1.21
N GLY A 346 8.96 36.42 0.05
CA GLY A 346 9.56 36.80 -1.23
C GLY A 346 11.02 36.38 -1.43
N ILE A 347 11.57 35.58 -0.52
CA ILE A 347 12.94 35.03 -0.58
C ILE A 347 12.89 33.57 -1.05
N PHE A 348 13.74 33.23 -2.03
CA PHE A 348 13.97 31.86 -2.48
C PHE A 348 15.17 31.22 -1.78
N GLY A 349 15.20 29.88 -1.79
CA GLY A 349 16.28 29.10 -1.20
C GLY A 349 16.23 29.02 0.32
N GLN A 350 15.10 29.32 0.96
CA GLN A 350 14.86 28.81 2.31
C GLN A 350 14.21 27.42 2.26
N TYR A 351 13.34 27.15 1.28
CA TYR A 351 12.74 25.84 1.09
C TYR A 351 13.81 24.78 0.88
N ALA A 352 14.66 24.90 -0.15
CA ALA A 352 15.81 24.03 -0.35
C ALA A 352 16.95 24.79 -1.04
N ARG A 353 18.19 24.38 -0.76
CA ARG A 353 19.42 24.95 -1.38
C ARG A 353 20.26 23.92 -2.11
N GLY A 354 19.78 22.69 -2.15
CA GLY A 354 20.59 21.56 -2.53
C GLY A 354 19.82 20.26 -2.46
N TRP A 355 20.57 19.17 -2.39
CA TRP A 355 20.05 17.83 -2.57
C TRP A 355 20.95 16.81 -1.88
N THR A 356 20.44 15.60 -1.76
CA THR A 356 21.18 14.39 -1.37
C THR A 356 20.99 13.34 -2.46
N ASP A 357 21.98 12.47 -2.67
CA ASP A 357 21.82 11.31 -3.54
C ASP A 357 20.67 10.43 -3.00
N PRO A 358 19.57 10.29 -3.74
CA PRO A 358 18.44 9.49 -3.28
C PRO A 358 18.78 8.00 -3.40
N PRO A 359 18.31 7.14 -2.48
CA PRO A 359 18.52 5.69 -2.58
C PRO A 359 17.98 5.10 -3.89
N PRO A 360 18.51 3.95 -4.36
CA PRO A 360 17.94 3.24 -5.50
C PRO A 360 16.43 2.98 -5.31
N GLY A 361 15.65 3.30 -6.34
CA GLY A 361 14.18 3.16 -6.32
C GLY A 361 13.41 4.32 -5.70
N ALA A 362 14.08 5.37 -5.21
CA ALA A 362 13.41 6.57 -4.74
C ALA A 362 12.78 7.37 -5.89
N ILE A 363 11.65 8.02 -5.59
CA ILE A 363 10.92 8.89 -6.51
C ILE A 363 11.24 10.34 -6.14
N ARG A 364 11.80 11.08 -7.11
CA ARG A 364 12.08 12.51 -6.98
C ARG A 364 10.77 13.28 -7.14
N LEU A 365 10.44 14.11 -6.17
CA LEU A 365 9.17 14.82 -6.11
C LEU A 365 9.32 16.28 -6.56
N THR A 366 10.40 16.93 -6.12
CA THR A 366 10.73 18.30 -6.50
C THR A 366 12.19 18.41 -6.92
N ASP A 367 12.47 19.38 -7.79
CA ASP A 367 13.80 19.67 -8.30
C ASP A 367 14.24 21.09 -7.89
N VAL A 368 15.53 21.24 -7.56
CA VAL A 368 16.25 22.50 -7.36
C VAL A 368 17.49 22.54 -8.26
N GLY A 369 18.11 23.70 -8.44
CA GLY A 369 19.24 23.89 -9.35
C GLY A 369 18.82 24.51 -10.69
N PRO A 370 19.79 24.74 -11.59
CA PRO A 370 19.49 25.27 -12.92
C PRO A 370 18.67 24.26 -13.74
N GLU A 371 17.88 24.77 -14.69
CA GLU A 371 16.97 23.94 -15.50
C GLU A 371 17.66 22.83 -16.30
N HIS A 372 18.92 23.05 -16.71
CA HIS A 372 19.72 22.06 -17.44
C HIS A 372 20.44 21.04 -16.53
N ASP A 373 20.42 21.24 -15.21
CA ASP A 373 20.99 20.29 -14.23
C ASP A 373 20.12 20.24 -12.95
N PRO A 374 18.87 19.77 -13.06
CA PRO A 374 17.97 19.68 -11.91
C PRO A 374 18.42 18.59 -10.94
N LYS A 375 18.36 18.91 -9.65
CA LYS A 375 18.75 18.06 -8.52
C LYS A 375 17.56 17.82 -7.59
N PRO A 376 17.42 16.64 -6.97
CA PRO A 376 16.25 16.31 -6.16
C PRO A 376 16.24 17.06 -4.82
N ALA A 377 15.42 18.10 -4.71
CA ALA A 377 15.21 18.77 -3.43
C ALA A 377 14.41 17.90 -2.47
N ASP A 378 13.34 17.27 -2.97
CA ASP A 378 12.53 16.31 -2.22
C ASP A 378 12.46 14.96 -2.92
N TRP A 379 12.53 13.90 -2.13
CA TRP A 379 12.31 12.54 -2.62
C TRP A 379 11.57 11.69 -1.60
N ILE A 380 10.82 10.72 -2.11
CA ILE A 380 10.17 9.68 -1.31
C ILE A 380 10.75 8.31 -1.67
N TRP A 381 10.90 7.47 -0.67
CA TRP A 381 11.48 6.14 -0.81
C TRP A 381 10.80 5.15 0.14
N GLN A 382 10.67 3.90 -0.27
CA GLN A 382 10.21 2.83 0.61
C GLN A 382 11.41 2.03 1.12
N TYR A 383 11.50 1.84 2.43
CA TYR A 383 12.55 1.02 3.03
C TYR A 383 12.40 -0.45 2.59
N PRO A 384 13.43 -1.08 2.01
CA PRO A 384 13.36 -2.45 1.52
C PRO A 384 13.35 -3.42 2.68
N THR A 385 12.46 -4.41 2.60
CA THR A 385 12.40 -5.55 3.54
C THR A 385 12.12 -6.81 2.72
N PRO A 386 12.46 -8.02 3.21
CA PRO A 386 12.17 -9.27 2.50
C PRO A 386 10.69 -9.42 2.12
N THR A 387 9.78 -8.88 2.93
CA THR A 387 8.33 -8.90 2.70
C THR A 387 7.80 -7.66 2.00
N GLY A 388 8.65 -6.65 1.74
CA GLY A 388 8.25 -5.34 1.23
C GLY A 388 7.27 -4.57 2.15
N ARG A 389 7.30 -4.87 3.46
CA ARG A 389 6.52 -4.19 4.51
C ARG A 389 7.14 -2.93 5.08
N GLY A 390 8.37 -2.60 4.67
CA GLY A 390 9.03 -1.40 5.13
C GLY A 390 8.22 -0.13 4.87
N GLY A 391 8.35 0.83 5.78
CA GLY A 391 7.67 2.11 5.72
C GLY A 391 8.36 3.08 4.78
N TYR A 392 7.82 4.29 4.71
CA TYR A 392 8.23 5.29 3.74
C TYR A 392 9.06 6.40 4.39
N VAL A 393 10.03 6.90 3.64
CA VAL A 393 10.85 8.06 3.99
C VAL A 393 10.54 9.17 3.00
N PHE A 394 10.07 10.30 3.49
CA PHE A 394 10.06 11.57 2.77
C PHE A 394 11.27 12.38 3.23
N MET A 395 12.21 12.63 2.33
CA MET A 395 13.38 13.46 2.59
C MET A 395 13.19 14.82 1.93
N HIS A 396 13.32 15.86 2.74
CA HIS A 396 13.36 17.26 2.33
C HIS A 396 14.75 17.82 2.58
N ASN A 397 15.45 18.24 1.51
CA ASN A 397 16.82 18.75 1.59
C ASN A 397 16.87 20.26 1.88
N GLY A 398 16.30 20.65 3.01
CA GLY A 398 16.09 22.06 3.34
C GLY A 398 15.57 22.32 4.74
N ASP A 399 15.01 23.52 4.92
CA ASP A 399 14.55 24.02 6.22
C ASP A 399 13.22 23.35 6.66
N ASN A 400 12.67 23.75 7.80
CA ASN A 400 11.41 23.20 8.30
C ASN A 400 10.27 23.43 7.30
N MET A 401 9.70 22.31 6.79
CA MET A 401 8.52 22.35 5.91
C MET A 401 7.30 23.04 6.56
N THR A 402 7.27 23.19 7.88
CA THR A 402 6.28 24.00 8.60
C THR A 402 6.43 25.51 8.37
N ARG A 403 7.28 25.95 7.46
CA ARG A 403 7.34 27.35 7.01
C ARG A 403 6.71 27.57 5.64
N TYR A 404 6.30 26.49 4.96
CA TYR A 404 5.93 26.53 3.55
C TYR A 404 4.57 25.87 3.26
N PRO A 405 3.78 26.46 2.35
CA PRO A 405 3.93 27.83 1.86
C PRO A 405 3.86 28.84 3.02
N ASP A 406 4.38 30.06 2.87
CA ASP A 406 4.14 31.11 3.87
C ASP A 406 2.91 31.98 3.54
N HIS A 407 2.27 31.73 2.40
CA HIS A 407 1.16 32.50 1.85
C HIS A 407 0.15 31.62 1.12
N GLY A 408 -1.01 32.21 0.81
CA GLY A 408 -2.10 31.51 0.11
C GLY A 408 -3.03 30.75 1.07
N PRO A 409 -4.16 30.24 0.53
CA PRO A 409 -5.22 29.60 1.33
C PRO A 409 -4.81 28.25 1.94
N LYS A 410 -3.69 27.67 1.49
CA LYS A 410 -3.17 26.36 1.88
C LYS A 410 -1.77 26.41 2.51
N LYS A 411 -1.36 27.57 3.02
CA LYS A 411 -0.04 27.82 3.61
C LYS A 411 0.36 26.89 4.77
N GLU A 412 -0.60 26.21 5.37
CA GLU A 412 -0.39 25.28 6.50
C GLU A 412 -0.55 23.81 6.08
N GLY A 413 -0.71 23.55 4.77
CA GLY A 413 -1.12 22.24 4.25
C GLY A 413 0.02 21.27 3.97
N LEU A 414 1.25 21.73 3.70
CA LEU A 414 2.33 20.88 3.16
C LEU A 414 2.63 19.64 4.02
N VAL A 415 2.86 19.82 5.33
CA VAL A 415 3.19 18.71 6.22
C VAL A 415 2.02 17.71 6.33
N ALA A 416 0.78 18.20 6.37
CA ALA A 416 -0.41 17.35 6.39
C ALA A 416 -0.57 16.59 5.06
N ASN A 417 -0.36 17.24 3.91
CA ASN A 417 -0.41 16.61 2.60
C ASN A 417 0.61 15.46 2.48
N ILE A 418 1.84 15.67 2.95
CA ILE A 418 2.87 14.63 3.01
C ILE A 418 2.42 13.49 3.93
N ALA A 419 1.96 13.80 5.14
CA ALA A 419 1.49 12.79 6.09
C ALA A 419 0.35 11.94 5.51
N VAL A 420 -0.62 12.57 4.84
CA VAL A 420 -1.72 11.89 4.13
C VAL A 420 -1.16 10.99 3.03
N ALA A 421 -0.22 11.46 2.20
CA ALA A 421 0.39 10.63 1.17
C ALA A 421 1.07 9.38 1.76
N LEU A 422 1.85 9.52 2.83
CA LEU A 422 2.53 8.40 3.49
C LEU A 422 1.53 7.42 4.13
N ARG A 423 0.45 7.91 4.77
CA ARG A 423 -0.63 7.09 5.31
C ARG A 423 -1.30 6.27 4.21
N ARG A 424 -1.69 6.93 3.12
CA ARG A 424 -2.38 6.29 1.98
C ARG A 424 -1.50 5.26 1.26
N LEU A 425 -0.20 5.51 1.14
CA LEU A 425 0.78 4.53 0.65
C LEU A 425 0.90 3.33 1.60
N SER A 426 0.95 3.59 2.92
CA SER A 426 1.02 2.54 3.95
C SER A 426 -0.23 1.66 4.00
N MET A 427 -1.38 2.19 3.60
CA MET A 427 -2.67 1.51 3.56
C MET A 427 -3.01 0.89 2.19
N GLY A 428 -2.16 1.05 1.18
CA GLY A 428 -2.39 0.54 -0.19
C GLY A 428 -3.46 1.31 -0.99
N GLU A 429 -3.87 2.48 -0.51
CA GLU A 429 -4.79 3.37 -1.23
C GLU A 429 -4.10 4.10 -2.38
N LEU A 430 -2.82 4.42 -2.19
CA LEU A 430 -1.89 4.86 -3.23
C LEU A 430 -0.87 3.74 -3.47
N LEU A 431 -0.44 3.59 -4.72
CA LEU A 431 0.64 2.66 -5.07
C LEU A 431 1.92 3.45 -5.29
N PHE A 432 3.04 2.88 -4.85
CA PHE A 432 4.36 3.49 -4.97
C PHE A 432 4.91 3.41 -6.40
#